data_AF-A0A850PUP8-F1
#
_entry.id   AF-A0A850PUP8-F1
#
_cell.length_a   1.000
_cell.length_b   1.000
_cell.length_c   1.000
_cell.angle_alpha   90.00
_cell.angle_beta   90.00
_cell.angle_gamma   90.00
#
_symmetry.space_group_name_H-M   'P 1'
#
loop_
_entity.id
_entity.type
_entity.pdbx_description
1 polymer ?
#
loop_
_entity_poly.entity_id
_entity_poly.type
_entity_poly.pdbx_seq_one_letter_code
_entity_poly.pdbx_strand_id
1 'polypeptide(L)'
;MLFLFASNTLSNSNEWGNLFAIWIMSCNDERQIMFYSVCKEKLHFENEDAVRELIRRNRELFRPISNYALGNYKIYYTENPSRFPVQLQIDGQDIQHSINLLNCDSAFSSQFRRHFDDSPSTIDIREWGVKYIEMKWKLELESRKENQRIWATVLIPFLMFIIALIAIFVKSK
;
A
#
# COMPACT_ATOMS: atom_id res chain seq x y z
N MET A 1 -7.25 6.29 -32.20
CA MET A 1 -8.42 6.16 -31.30
C MET A 1 -8.36 4.82 -30.55
N LEU A 2 -7.22 4.52 -29.91
CA LEU A 2 -6.95 3.29 -29.15
C LEU A 2 -6.28 3.59 -27.79
N PHE A 3 -6.26 4.88 -27.41
CA PHE A 3 -5.60 5.38 -26.20
C PHE A 3 -6.57 5.75 -25.07
N LEU A 4 -7.89 5.60 -25.28
CA LEU A 4 -8.91 6.02 -24.30
C LEU A 4 -9.59 4.87 -23.55
N PHE A 5 -9.25 3.62 -23.85
CA PHE A 5 -9.78 2.46 -23.10
C PHE A 5 -8.79 1.86 -22.09
N ALA A 6 -7.51 2.28 -22.12
CA ALA A 6 -6.50 1.83 -21.16
C ALA A 6 -6.44 2.69 -19.88
N SER A 7 -7.06 3.88 -19.85
CA SER A 7 -6.94 4.78 -18.69
C SER A 7 -7.81 4.37 -17.49
N ASN A 8 -8.88 3.60 -17.70
CA ASN A 8 -9.79 3.21 -16.61
C ASN A 8 -9.41 1.89 -15.92
N THR A 9 -8.49 1.09 -16.47
CA THR A 9 -7.93 -0.10 -15.81
C THR A 9 -6.65 0.20 -15.01
N LEU A 10 -6.10 1.41 -15.13
CA LEU A 10 -4.85 1.85 -14.48
C LEU A 10 -5.04 2.54 -13.11
N SER A 11 -6.26 2.66 -12.60
CA SER A 11 -6.47 3.14 -11.22
C SER A 11 -5.87 2.16 -10.19
N ASN A 12 -5.97 0.84 -10.42
CA ASN A 12 -5.36 -0.18 -9.56
C ASN A 12 -3.86 -0.40 -9.83
N SER A 13 -3.34 -0.06 -11.03
CA SER A 13 -1.92 -0.30 -11.35
C SER A 13 -0.99 0.68 -10.64
N ASN A 14 -1.46 1.90 -10.38
CA ASN A 14 -0.70 2.89 -9.62
C ASN A 14 -0.61 2.48 -8.15
N GLU A 15 -1.69 1.97 -7.55
CA GLU A 15 -1.65 1.49 -6.16
C GLU A 15 -0.67 0.33 -5.98
N TRP A 16 -0.71 -0.68 -6.86
CA TRP A 16 0.21 -1.82 -6.81
C TRP A 16 1.66 -1.42 -7.11
N GLY A 17 1.89 -0.56 -8.10
CA GLY A 17 3.21 -0.02 -8.41
C GLY A 17 3.79 0.79 -7.25
N ASN A 18 2.97 1.64 -6.64
CA ASN A 18 3.37 2.43 -5.49
C ASN A 18 3.62 1.55 -4.26
N LEU A 19 2.76 0.56 -3.99
CA LEU A 19 2.96 -0.42 -2.93
C LEU A 19 4.30 -1.13 -3.08
N PHE A 20 4.61 -1.57 -4.30
CA PHE A 20 5.87 -2.24 -4.60
C PHE A 20 7.07 -1.31 -4.41
N ALA A 21 6.97 -0.06 -4.87
CA ALA A 21 8.00 0.93 -4.64
C ALA A 21 8.23 1.18 -3.14
N ILE A 22 7.17 1.37 -2.35
CA ILE A 22 7.26 1.51 -0.88
C ILE A 22 7.92 0.30 -0.25
N TRP A 23 7.51 -0.90 -0.68
CA TRP A 23 8.03 -2.13 -0.12
C TRP A 23 9.50 -2.37 -0.47
N ILE A 24 9.92 -2.08 -1.71
CA ILE A 24 11.34 -2.11 -2.10
C ILE A 24 12.13 -1.11 -1.26
N MET A 25 11.65 0.13 -1.16
CA MET A 25 12.33 1.16 -0.38
C MET A 25 12.48 0.72 1.08
N SER A 26 11.44 0.16 1.70
CA SER A 26 11.49 -0.27 3.10
C SER A 26 12.38 -1.50 3.34
N CYS A 27 12.67 -2.28 2.31
CA CYS A 27 13.54 -3.45 2.41
C CYS A 27 15.01 -3.14 2.11
N ASN A 28 15.27 -2.21 1.19
CA ASN A 28 16.61 -1.80 0.77
C ASN A 28 17.21 -0.66 1.59
N ASP A 29 16.39 0.07 2.36
CA ASP A 29 16.92 1.10 3.25
C ASP A 29 17.80 0.44 4.32
N GLU A 30 18.96 1.04 4.58
CA GLU A 30 19.82 0.67 5.70
C GLU A 30 19.03 0.77 7.02
N ARG A 31 18.02 1.64 7.04
CA ARG A 31 17.17 1.93 8.19
C ARG A 31 15.80 1.29 8.04
N GLN A 32 15.27 0.82 9.15
CA GLN A 32 14.02 0.08 9.16
C GLN A 32 12.79 0.99 9.19
N ILE A 33 12.98 2.31 9.23
CA ILE A 33 11.90 3.28 9.35
C ILE A 33 11.64 4.00 8.03
N MET A 34 10.37 4.09 7.68
CA MET A 34 9.90 4.85 6.54
C MET A 34 8.80 5.79 6.97
N PHE A 35 8.91 7.06 6.58
CA PHE A 35 7.95 8.09 6.97
C PHE A 35 6.87 8.26 5.91
N TYR A 36 5.62 8.43 6.36
CA TYR A 36 4.48 8.58 5.45
C TYR A 36 4.61 9.83 4.56
N SER A 37 5.06 10.95 5.13
CA SER A 37 5.29 12.20 4.41
C SER A 37 6.31 12.04 3.27
N VAL A 38 7.40 11.31 3.52
CA VAL A 38 8.45 11.03 2.54
C VAL A 38 7.92 10.15 1.41
N CYS A 39 7.16 9.09 1.73
CA CYS A 39 6.50 8.27 0.72
C CYS A 39 5.51 9.07 -0.12
N LYS A 40 4.72 9.93 0.53
CA LYS A 40 3.76 10.81 -0.15
C LYS A 40 4.46 11.66 -1.20
N GLU A 41 5.54 12.35 -0.82
CA GLU A 41 6.29 13.21 -1.72
C GLU A 41 6.94 12.40 -2.85
N LYS A 42 7.70 11.35 -2.53
CA LYS A 42 8.49 10.58 -3.50
C LYS A 42 7.66 9.78 -4.49
N LEU A 43 6.48 9.33 -4.10
CA LEU A 43 5.60 8.50 -4.92
C LEU A 43 4.35 9.27 -5.40
N HIS A 44 4.35 10.60 -5.21
CA HIS A 44 3.30 11.49 -5.68
C HIS A 44 1.89 11.08 -5.24
N PHE A 45 1.74 10.65 -3.99
CA PHE A 45 0.40 10.43 -3.43
C PHE A 45 -0.27 11.76 -3.13
N GLU A 46 -1.60 11.77 -3.27
CA GLU A 46 -2.43 12.95 -2.99
C GLU A 46 -2.27 13.44 -1.54
N ASN A 47 -2.23 12.51 -0.58
CA ASN A 47 -2.06 12.82 0.84
C ASN A 47 -1.43 11.64 1.60
N GLU A 48 -1.07 11.87 2.87
CA GLU A 48 -0.50 10.84 3.74
C GLU A 48 -1.51 9.74 4.10
N ASP A 49 -2.80 10.07 4.17
CA ASP A 49 -3.85 9.12 4.50
C ASP A 49 -3.99 8.02 3.44
N ALA A 50 -3.77 8.35 2.16
CA ALA A 50 -3.71 7.38 1.08
C ALA A 50 -2.57 6.38 1.29
N VAL A 51 -1.40 6.85 1.73
CA VAL A 51 -0.27 5.97 2.06
C VAL A 51 -0.61 5.11 3.28
N ARG A 52 -1.14 5.70 4.36
CA ARG A 52 -1.56 4.98 5.57
C ARG A 52 -2.57 3.89 5.26
N GLU A 53 -3.57 4.19 4.44
CA GLU A 53 -4.60 3.25 4.03
C GLU A 53 -4.01 2.10 3.19
N LEU A 54 -3.11 2.41 2.26
CA LEU A 54 -2.42 1.40 1.46
C LEU A 54 -1.60 0.45 2.35
N ILE A 55 -0.87 0.98 3.32
CA ILE A 55 -0.13 0.20 4.33
C ILE A 55 -1.09 -0.61 5.21
N ARG A 56 -2.22 -0.02 5.63
CA ARG A 56 -3.22 -0.68 6.49
C ARG A 56 -3.92 -1.85 5.77
N ARG A 57 -4.14 -1.75 4.46
CA ARG A 57 -4.70 -2.83 3.63
C ARG A 57 -3.72 -3.98 3.43
N ASN A 58 -2.42 -3.70 3.49
CA ASN A 58 -1.33 -4.65 3.20
C ASN A 58 -0.43 -4.86 4.43
N ARG A 59 -1.01 -5.09 5.61
CA ARG A 59 -0.29 -5.28 6.89
C ARG A 59 0.61 -6.52 6.91
N GLU A 60 0.44 -7.42 5.96
CA GLU A 60 1.34 -8.54 5.74
C GLU A 60 2.65 -8.16 5.04
N LEU A 61 2.87 -6.88 4.70
CA LEU A 61 4.12 -6.38 4.15
C LEU A 61 4.83 -5.41 5.10
N PHE A 62 4.07 -4.77 5.99
CA PHE A 62 4.54 -3.67 6.82
C PHE A 62 4.07 -3.78 8.26
N ARG A 63 4.78 -3.09 9.15
CA ARG A 63 4.42 -3.00 10.57
C ARG A 63 4.42 -1.56 11.04
N PRO A 64 3.51 -1.20 11.98
CA PRO A 64 3.65 0.03 12.74
C PRO A 64 4.96 0.02 13.54
N ILE A 65 5.57 1.18 13.71
CA ILE A 65 6.74 1.32 14.58
C ILE A 65 6.32 1.31 16.05
N SER A 66 7.18 0.76 16.91
CA SER A 66 7.00 0.82 18.36
C SER A 66 7.57 2.11 18.94
N ASN A 67 7.09 2.53 20.11
CA ASN A 67 7.65 3.69 20.83
C ASN A 67 9.14 3.51 21.13
N TYR A 68 9.57 2.27 21.41
CA TYR A 68 10.99 1.96 21.63
C TYR A 68 11.82 2.21 20.37
N ALA A 69 11.39 1.68 19.22
CA ALA A 69 12.08 1.90 17.95
C ALA A 69 12.09 3.39 17.58
N LEU A 70 10.97 4.08 17.74
CA LEU A 70 10.89 5.53 17.51
C LEU A 70 11.87 6.31 18.40
N GLY A 71 11.99 5.93 19.68
CA GLY A 71 12.96 6.52 20.61
C GLY A 71 14.38 6.41 20.10
N ASN A 72 14.78 5.22 19.64
CA ASN A 72 16.10 4.99 19.05
C ASN A 72 16.33 5.85 17.79
N TYR A 73 15.31 6.01 16.94
CA TYR A 73 15.39 6.91 15.79
C TYR A 73 15.51 8.38 16.18
N LYS A 74 14.78 8.84 17.21
CA LYS A 74 14.92 10.22 17.71
C LYS A 74 16.33 10.50 18.24
N ILE A 75 16.90 9.56 19.00
CA ILE A 75 18.29 9.65 19.48
C ILE A 75 19.25 9.72 18.28
N TYR A 76 19.10 8.77 17.34
CA TYR A 76 19.94 8.73 16.14
C TYR A 76 19.93 10.05 15.35
N TYR A 77 18.75 10.64 15.10
CA TYR A 77 18.64 11.90 14.36
C TYR A 77 19.13 13.10 15.17
N THR A 78 19.06 13.04 16.51
CA THR A 78 19.65 14.04 17.40
C THR A 78 21.18 14.01 17.30
N GLU A 79 21.76 12.82 17.27
CA GLU A 79 23.21 12.62 17.10
C GLU A 79 23.70 12.87 15.67
N ASN A 80 22.81 12.71 14.68
CA ASN A 80 23.13 12.85 13.26
C ASN A 80 22.13 13.78 12.53
N PRO A 81 22.05 15.09 12.86
CA PRO A 81 21.03 15.98 12.31
C PRO A 81 21.08 16.11 10.78
N SER A 82 22.27 16.02 10.18
CA SER A 82 22.47 16.08 8.73
C SER A 82 21.82 14.93 7.96
N ARG A 83 21.43 13.86 8.66
CA ARG A 83 20.77 12.69 8.07
C ARG A 83 19.25 12.72 8.24
N PHE A 84 18.69 13.77 8.84
CA PHE A 84 17.25 13.94 9.02
C PHE A 84 16.58 14.28 7.67
N PRO A 85 15.47 13.61 7.30
CA PRO A 85 14.77 13.92 6.06
C PRO A 85 14.24 15.36 6.05
N VAL A 86 14.63 16.14 5.03
CA VAL A 86 14.23 17.56 4.89
C VAL A 86 12.70 17.71 4.86
N GLN A 87 11.99 16.74 4.27
CA GLN A 87 10.53 16.69 4.18
C GLN A 87 9.83 16.62 5.55
N LEU A 88 10.54 16.17 6.59
CA LEU A 88 10.00 16.11 7.95
C LEU A 88 10.30 17.38 8.76
N GLN A 89 11.11 18.28 8.21
CA GLN A 89 11.42 19.53 8.88
C GLN A 89 10.22 20.46 8.79
N ILE A 90 9.85 21.04 9.93
CA ILE A 90 8.80 22.05 9.99
C ILE A 90 9.40 23.40 9.57
N ASP A 91 8.76 24.06 8.61
CA ASP A 91 9.22 25.35 8.08
C ASP A 91 9.43 26.37 9.20
N GLY A 92 10.62 26.99 9.20
CA GLY A 92 11.01 28.00 10.19
C GLY A 92 11.32 27.46 11.59
N GLN A 93 11.35 26.14 11.78
CA GLN A 93 11.73 25.50 13.05
C GLN A 93 13.08 24.78 12.95
N ASP A 94 13.71 24.63 14.12
CA ASP A 94 14.92 23.82 14.26
C ASP A 94 14.64 22.33 14.00
N ILE A 95 15.64 21.62 13.52
CA ILE A 95 15.61 20.17 13.29
C ILE A 95 15.26 19.45 14.61
N GLN A 96 15.82 19.89 15.74
CA GLN A 96 15.52 19.27 17.03
C GLN A 96 14.04 19.36 17.39
N HIS A 97 13.39 20.48 17.08
CA HIS A 97 11.95 20.63 17.30
C HIS A 97 11.15 19.63 16.44
N SER A 98 11.53 19.48 15.18
CA SER A 98 10.91 18.54 14.25
C SER A 98 11.08 17.08 14.71
N ILE A 99 12.28 16.70 15.19
CA ILE A 99 12.56 15.37 15.77
C ILE A 99 11.66 15.11 16.99
N ASN A 100 11.51 16.09 17.88
CA ASN A 100 10.75 15.93 19.11
C ASN A 100 9.26 15.65 18.83
N LEU A 101 8.71 16.21 17.74
CA LEU A 101 7.32 16.05 17.35
C LEU A 101 7.00 14.72 16.64
N LEU A 102 8.02 13.95 16.22
CA LEU A 102 7.77 12.63 15.62
C LEU A 102 7.00 11.71 16.57
N ASN A 103 6.04 10.96 16.02
CA ASN A 103 5.24 9.99 16.77
C ASN A 103 5.15 8.65 16.00
N CYS A 104 4.59 7.62 16.63
CA CYS A 104 4.49 6.29 16.01
C CYS A 104 3.58 6.28 14.77
N ASP A 105 2.67 7.26 14.66
CA ASP A 105 1.81 7.42 13.51
C ASP A 105 2.50 8.16 12.36
N SER A 106 3.72 8.67 12.54
CA SER A 106 4.46 9.38 11.49
C SER A 106 5.21 8.43 10.54
N ALA A 107 5.34 7.16 10.92
CA ALA A 107 6.17 6.20 10.21
C ALA A 107 5.72 4.74 10.38
N PHE A 108 6.33 3.87 9.57
CA PHE A 108 6.15 2.42 9.57
C PHE A 108 7.47 1.72 9.24
N SER A 109 7.50 0.40 9.32
CA SER A 109 8.65 -0.43 8.97
C SER A 109 8.29 -1.60 8.06
N SER A 110 9.30 -2.18 7.40
CA SER A 110 9.14 -3.48 6.75
C SER A 110 8.83 -4.57 7.79
N GLN A 111 8.05 -5.58 7.41
CA GLN A 111 7.78 -6.72 8.29
C GLN A 111 9.00 -7.62 8.55
N PHE A 112 10.01 -7.54 7.68
CA PHE A 112 11.17 -8.44 7.69
C PHE A 112 12.25 -8.02 8.67
N ARG A 113 12.10 -6.84 9.29
CA ARG A 113 13.02 -6.35 10.33
C ARG A 113 12.21 -5.98 11.58
N ARG A 114 12.64 -6.51 12.72
CA ARG A 114 11.91 -6.45 14.00
C ARG A 114 12.58 -5.51 15.00
N HIS A 115 13.90 -5.41 14.97
CA HIS A 115 14.71 -4.59 15.87
C HIS A 115 15.69 -3.74 15.09
N PHE A 116 15.97 -2.52 15.58
CA PHE A 116 16.86 -1.53 14.95
C PHE A 116 18.18 -2.13 14.41
N ASP A 117 18.80 -3.04 15.17
CA ASP A 117 20.08 -3.69 14.83
C ASP A 117 19.94 -5.05 14.14
N ASP A 118 18.74 -5.43 13.68
CA ASP A 118 18.56 -6.69 12.98
C ASP A 118 19.41 -6.73 11.71
N SER A 119 20.19 -7.80 11.59
CA SER A 119 20.90 -8.16 10.37
C SER A 119 19.93 -8.21 9.18
N PRO A 120 20.40 -7.93 7.96
CA PRO A 120 19.61 -8.14 6.75
C PRO A 120 18.98 -9.54 6.74
N SER A 121 17.73 -9.64 6.27
CA SER A 121 17.01 -10.91 6.22
C SER A 121 17.81 -11.95 5.44
N THR A 122 17.83 -13.19 5.93
CA THR A 122 18.43 -14.34 5.23
C THR A 122 17.58 -14.82 4.05
N ILE A 123 16.31 -14.40 4.00
CA ILE A 123 15.43 -14.62 2.85
C ILE A 123 15.87 -13.66 1.75
N ASP A 124 15.97 -14.15 0.51
CA ASP A 124 16.05 -13.24 -0.64
C ASP A 124 14.73 -12.49 -0.73
N ILE A 125 14.70 -11.32 -0.07
CA ILE A 125 13.52 -10.47 0.03
C ILE A 125 13.01 -10.20 -1.39
N ARG A 126 13.89 -9.95 -2.36
CA ARG A 126 13.50 -9.67 -3.74
C ARG A 126 12.74 -10.85 -4.35
N GLU A 127 13.26 -12.05 -4.23
CA GLU A 127 12.61 -13.26 -4.75
C GLU A 127 11.26 -13.50 -4.07
N TRP A 128 11.20 -13.34 -2.74
CA TRP A 128 9.94 -13.45 -1.99
C TRP A 128 8.91 -12.42 -2.46
N GLY A 129 9.34 -11.18 -2.67
CA GLY A 129 8.48 -10.08 -3.12
C GLY A 129 7.86 -10.32 -4.48
N VAL A 130 8.68 -10.75 -5.45
CA VAL A 130 8.21 -11.07 -6.79
C VAL A 130 7.17 -12.18 -6.73
N LYS A 131 7.46 -13.28 -6.03
CA LYS A 131 6.53 -14.40 -5.86
C LYS A 131 5.22 -13.99 -5.17
N TYR A 132 5.32 -13.16 -4.14
CA TYR A 132 4.15 -12.68 -3.40
C TYR A 132 3.23 -11.82 -4.29
N ILE A 133 3.81 -10.94 -5.11
CA ILE A 133 3.06 -10.09 -6.04
C ILE A 133 2.41 -10.92 -7.15
N GLU A 134 3.16 -11.84 -7.74
CA GLU A 134 2.64 -12.77 -8.75
C GLU A 134 1.45 -13.56 -8.19
N MET A 135 1.56 -14.05 -6.96
CA MET A 135 0.46 -14.73 -6.27
C MET A 135 -0.76 -13.81 -6.10
N LYS A 136 -0.59 -12.57 -5.63
CA LYS A 136 -1.70 -11.61 -5.45
C LYS A 136 -2.37 -11.26 -6.78
N TRP A 137 -1.60 -10.96 -7.82
CA TRP A 137 -2.16 -10.70 -9.15
C TRP A 137 -2.93 -11.88 -9.69
N LYS A 138 -2.42 -13.10 -9.50
CA LYS A 138 -3.13 -14.31 -9.90
C LYS A 138 -4.46 -14.46 -9.15
N LEU A 139 -4.47 -14.25 -7.83
CA LEU A 139 -5.68 -14.29 -7.02
C LEU A 139 -6.72 -13.23 -7.43
N GLU A 140 -6.28 -12.01 -7.73
CA GLU A 140 -7.18 -10.96 -8.24
C GLU A 140 -7.77 -11.33 -9.61
N LEU A 141 -6.95 -11.85 -10.52
CA LEU A 141 -7.40 -12.31 -11.84
C LEU A 141 -8.39 -13.46 -11.73
N GLU A 142 -8.16 -14.40 -10.82
CA GLU A 142 -9.05 -15.53 -10.56
C GLU A 142 -10.38 -15.05 -9.95
N SER A 143 -10.34 -14.13 -8.97
CA SER A 143 -11.56 -13.53 -8.39
C SER A 143 -12.41 -12.79 -9.43
N ARG A 144 -11.77 -12.05 -10.35
CA ARG A 144 -12.48 -11.39 -11.45
C ARG A 144 -13.16 -12.40 -12.37
N LYS A 145 -12.47 -13.49 -12.72
CA LYS A 145 -13.03 -14.58 -13.55
C LYS A 145 -14.20 -15.27 -12.86
N GLU A 146 -14.09 -15.52 -11.56
CA GLU A 146 -15.17 -16.15 -10.78
C GLU A 146 -16.41 -15.25 -10.69
N ASN A 147 -16.22 -13.95 -10.42
CA ASN A 147 -17.30 -12.99 -10.46
C ASN A 147 -17.95 -12.92 -11.85
N GLN A 148 -17.16 -12.85 -12.93
CA GLN A 148 -17.69 -12.90 -14.30
C GLN A 148 -18.48 -14.18 -14.56
N ARG A 149 -18.00 -15.33 -14.06
CA ARG A 149 -18.71 -16.60 -14.17
C ARG A 149 -20.04 -16.55 -13.43
N ILE A 150 -20.09 -16.09 -12.18
CA ILE A 150 -21.34 -15.97 -11.40
C ILE A 150 -22.35 -15.08 -12.13
N TRP A 151 -21.91 -13.92 -12.65
CA TRP A 151 -22.76 -13.04 -13.45
C TRP A 151 -23.32 -13.75 -14.69
N ALA A 152 -22.47 -14.46 -15.43
CA ALA A 152 -22.85 -15.16 -16.65
C ALA A 152 -23.75 -16.37 -16.42
N THR A 153 -23.48 -17.19 -15.40
CA THR A 153 -24.19 -18.47 -15.18
C THR A 153 -25.36 -18.37 -14.22
N VAL A 154 -25.40 -17.38 -13.33
CA VAL A 154 -26.45 -17.27 -12.30
C VAL A 154 -27.29 -16.02 -12.51
N LEU A 155 -26.66 -14.85 -12.57
CA LEU A 155 -27.40 -13.59 -12.50
C LEU A 155 -28.16 -13.28 -13.80
N ILE A 156 -27.51 -13.43 -14.96
CA ILE A 156 -28.14 -13.19 -16.27
C ILE A 156 -29.32 -14.16 -16.51
N PRO A 157 -29.18 -15.48 -16.33
CA PRO A 157 -30.31 -16.41 -16.50
C PRO A 157 -31.48 -16.11 -15.56
N PHE A 158 -31.19 -15.74 -14.31
CA PHE A 158 -32.22 -15.37 -13.34
C PHE A 158 -32.98 -14.10 -13.73
N LEU A 159 -32.28 -13.07 -14.21
CA LEU A 159 -32.91 -11.85 -14.74
C LEU A 159 -33.77 -12.14 -15.96
N MET A 160 -33.31 -12.98 -16.88
CA MET A 160 -34.09 -13.41 -18.05
C MET A 160 -35.36 -14.16 -17.64
N PHE A 161 -35.30 -14.99 -16.59
CA PHE A 161 -36.46 -15.66 -16.04
C PHE A 161 -37.49 -14.68 -15.45
N ILE A 162 -37.04 -13.66 -14.69
CA ILE A 162 -37.94 -12.62 -14.16
C ILE A 162 -38.61 -11.84 -15.29
N ILE A 163 -37.86 -11.44 -16.32
CA ILE A 163 -38.42 -10.72 -17.48
C ILE A 163 -39.49 -11.57 -18.19
N ALA A 164 -39.22 -12.87 -18.37
CA ALA A 164 -40.20 -13.79 -18.96
C ALA A 164 -41.49 -13.89 -18.12
N LEU A 165 -41.37 -13.98 -16.79
CA LEU A 165 -42.54 -13.99 -15.89
C LEU A 165 -43.36 -12.70 -15.96
N ILE A 166 -42.70 -11.54 -15.99
CA ILE A 166 -43.38 -10.25 -16.13
C ILE A 166 -44.11 -10.17 -17.47
N ALA A 167 -43.48 -10.62 -18.56
CA ALA A 167 -44.10 -10.61 -19.89
C ALA A 167 -45.37 -11.48 -19.96
N ILE A 168 -45.36 -12.63 -19.29
CA ILE A 168 -46.55 -13.51 -19.17
C ILE A 168 -47.67 -12.79 -18.40
N PHE A 169 -47.34 -12.14 -17.28
CA PHE A 169 -48.31 -11.41 -16.47
C PHE A 169 -48.93 -10.21 -17.19
N VAL A 170 -48.13 -9.45 -17.95
CA VAL A 170 -48.61 -8.31 -18.73
C VAL A 170 -49.51 -8.76 -19.87
N LYS A 171 -49.20 -9.88 -20.54
CA LYS A 171 -50.00 -10.42 -21.65
C LYS A 171 -51.34 -11.06 -21.21
N SER A 172 -51.48 -11.41 -19.94
CA SER A 172 -52.71 -11.99 -19.37
C SER A 172 -53.76 -10.94 -18.94
N LYS A 173 -53.45 -9.65 -19.06
CA LYS A 173 -54.37 -8.52 -18.84
C LYS A 173 -54.85 -7.95 -20.18
#